data_AF-A0A433PYV9-F1
#
_entry.id   AF-A0A433PYV9-F1
#
_cell.length_a   1.000
_cell.length_b   1.000
_cell.length_c   1.000
_cell.angle_alpha   90.00
_cell.angle_beta   90.00
_cell.angle_gamma   90.00
#
_symmetry.space_group_name_H-M   'P 1'
#
loop_
_entity.id
_entity.type
_entity.pdbx_description
1 polymer ?
#
loop_
_entity_poly.entity_id
_entity_poly.type
_entity_poly.pdbx_seq_one_letter_code
_entity_poly.pdbx_strand_id
1 'polypeptide(L)'
;MYCPPNNCSPEYVLMLRSINAFETAFLARSLTRMYDPINAAFPSSGPLSRSPPTRNDSVNLVRTISSELDTAKFDAGLLRSVAKNAVKALNLYRVKCDGLIATDPSAYQIIGPGPMSNSQTMNFELINNLYATYQSIWKVLEEFPEFVVEIMRDGVEGTRKLMLLIAEPLTDHIITELEAVVLKIHREDFSRTHVHLLLRQLDPHPVVKLRAITLIRSKTGPAATKQIAQRLLFVFIFQASLVRPLSEAGKLKLTGDMTQLEFSLSQLVGEHGMKLQDLGEDYQAFRAFKSVAKSIKGHPPLLFLDVTQLAAAHHTSQLPTLVLLHHLIVRSTSPLTTLPLPHKVYSSTEADYMKWVDEHTGVQAVEFILTAITKGSKVSEEDREKVPEYRLMKELVKERYPEILKV
;
A
#
# COMPACT_ATOMS: atom_id res chain seq x y z
N MET A 1 21.97 40.22 18.11
CA MET A 1 22.20 41.22 19.18
C MET A 1 20.86 41.84 19.58
N TYR A 2 20.46 41.77 20.86
CA TYR A 2 19.23 42.40 21.37
C TYR A 2 19.62 43.48 22.40
N CYS A 3 19.26 44.74 22.13
CA CYS A 3 19.36 45.86 23.06
C CYS A 3 17.95 46.13 23.62
N PRO A 4 17.76 46.23 24.96
CA PRO A 4 16.45 46.43 25.56
C PRO A 4 15.88 47.82 25.22
N PRO A 5 14.54 47.96 25.13
CA PRO A 5 13.87 49.07 24.45
C PRO A 5 14.06 50.47 25.05
N ASN A 6 14.66 50.60 26.23
CA ASN A 6 14.75 51.87 26.95
C ASN A 6 16.16 52.47 27.03
N ASN A 7 17.19 51.94 26.34
CA ASN A 7 18.55 52.48 26.48
C ASN A 7 19.48 52.30 25.26
N CYS A 8 18.96 52.37 24.04
CA CYS A 8 19.81 52.31 22.84
C CYS A 8 20.14 53.74 22.37
N SER A 9 21.44 54.11 22.38
CA SER A 9 21.89 55.43 21.94
C SER A 9 21.53 55.67 20.47
N PRO A 10 21.36 56.93 20.02
CA PRO A 10 21.07 57.26 18.62
C PRO A 10 22.08 56.66 17.64
N GLU A 11 23.35 56.57 18.06
CA GLU A 11 24.46 55.96 17.31
C GLU A 11 24.27 54.45 17.14
N TYR A 12 23.78 53.76 18.17
CA TYR A 12 23.47 52.33 18.10
C TYR A 12 22.32 52.05 17.13
N VAL A 13 21.31 52.91 17.08
CA VAL A 13 20.19 52.80 16.12
C VAL A 13 20.68 53.06 14.69
N LEU A 14 21.56 54.03 14.48
CA LEU A 14 22.17 54.29 13.17
C LEU A 14 23.06 53.12 12.72
N MET A 15 23.83 52.52 13.63
CA MET A 15 24.66 51.34 13.37
C MET A 15 23.82 50.11 13.02
N LEU A 16 22.71 49.87 13.74
CA LEU A 16 21.78 48.79 13.40
C LEU A 16 21.14 49.00 12.03
N ARG A 17 20.76 50.23 11.68
CA ARG A 17 20.18 50.55 10.37
C ARG A 17 21.18 50.35 9.23
N SER A 18 22.45 50.70 9.41
CA SER A 18 23.47 50.48 8.39
C SER A 18 23.76 48.99 8.18
N ILE A 19 23.80 48.19 9.25
CA ILE A 19 23.96 46.73 9.17
C ILE A 19 22.74 46.05 8.53
N ASN A 20 21.53 46.53 8.80
CA ASN A 20 20.29 45.96 8.26
C ASN A 20 20.24 46.00 6.72
N ALA A 21 20.79 47.05 6.10
CA ALA A 21 20.88 47.12 4.64
C ALA A 21 21.77 46.01 4.07
N PHE A 22 22.90 45.72 4.72
CA PHE A 22 23.79 44.62 4.32
C PHE A 22 23.15 43.25 4.58
N GLU A 23 22.47 43.07 5.71
CA GLU A 23 21.73 41.84 6.02
C GLU A 23 20.65 41.56 4.97
N THR A 24 19.85 42.58 4.63
CA THR A 24 18.79 42.45 3.62
C THR A 24 19.37 42.09 2.25
N ALA A 25 20.45 42.75 1.84
CA ALA A 25 21.14 42.45 0.59
C ALA A 25 21.76 41.04 0.58
N PHE A 26 22.35 40.61 1.70
CA PHE A 26 22.86 39.25 1.87
C PHE A 26 21.75 38.22 1.75
N LEU A 27 20.64 38.40 2.46
CA LEU A 27 19.49 37.49 2.42
C LEU A 27 18.87 37.39 1.02
N ALA A 28 18.79 38.50 0.28
CA ALA A 28 18.35 38.48 -1.10
C ALA A 28 19.29 37.64 -1.98
N ARG A 29 20.61 37.84 -1.86
CA ARG A 29 21.60 37.06 -2.63
C ARG A 29 21.62 35.59 -2.23
N SER A 30 21.48 35.28 -0.94
CA SER A 30 21.38 33.91 -0.43
C SER A 30 20.18 33.17 -1.05
N LEU A 31 19.02 33.83 -1.09
CA LEU A 31 17.84 33.27 -1.74
C LEU A 31 18.05 33.04 -3.24
N THR A 32 18.65 34.00 -3.97
CA THR A 32 18.97 33.83 -5.39
C THR A 32 19.89 32.63 -5.62
N ARG A 33 20.95 32.46 -4.81
CA ARG A 33 21.86 31.31 -4.92
C ARG A 33 21.14 29.98 -4.70
N MET A 34 20.19 29.92 -3.77
CA MET A 34 19.36 28.72 -3.57
C MET A 34 18.40 28.47 -4.74
N TYR A 35 17.95 29.52 -5.44
CA TYR A 35 17.08 29.41 -6.61
C TYR A 35 17.84 29.00 -7.88
N ASP A 36 19.11 29.38 -8.03
CA ASP A 36 19.92 29.06 -9.21
C ASP A 36 19.95 27.56 -9.57
N PRO A 37 20.25 26.61 -8.65
CA PRO A 37 20.20 25.18 -8.97
C PRO A 37 18.78 24.71 -9.31
N ILE A 38 17.73 25.32 -8.74
CA ILE A 38 16.33 25.01 -9.07
C ILE A 38 15.96 25.54 -10.46
N ASN A 39 16.49 26.69 -10.87
CA ASN A 39 16.24 27.21 -12.21
C ASN A 39 17.01 26.45 -13.27
N ALA A 40 18.23 25.98 -12.95
CA ALA A 40 19.01 25.10 -13.80
C ALA A 40 18.33 23.73 -14.00
N ALA A 41 17.77 23.15 -12.93
CA ALA A 41 17.08 21.86 -12.98
C ALA A 41 15.74 21.89 -13.74
N PHE A 42 15.13 23.07 -13.86
CA PHE A 42 13.83 23.28 -14.51
C PHE A 42 13.89 24.46 -15.49
N PRO A 43 14.53 24.27 -16.67
CA PRO A 43 14.66 25.32 -17.66
C PRO A 43 13.29 25.72 -18.22
N SER A 44 13.00 27.02 -18.25
CA SER A 44 11.68 27.54 -18.66
C SER A 44 11.40 27.42 -20.17
N SER A 45 12.42 27.15 -20.99
CA SER A 45 12.30 27.09 -22.44
C SER A 45 13.27 26.06 -23.03
N GLY A 46 12.85 25.41 -24.12
CA GLY A 46 13.66 24.44 -24.86
C GLY A 46 13.20 22.98 -24.67
N PRO A 47 13.91 22.03 -25.31
CA PRO A 47 13.52 20.61 -25.34
C PRO A 47 13.46 19.94 -23.97
N LEU A 48 14.22 20.45 -23.01
CA LEU A 48 14.32 19.96 -21.63
C LEU A 48 13.32 20.63 -20.66
N SER A 49 12.48 21.55 -21.14
CA SER A 49 11.50 22.25 -20.28
C SER A 49 10.45 21.33 -19.64
N ARG A 50 10.32 20.12 -20.18
CA ARG A 50 9.45 19.05 -19.66
C ARG A 50 10.22 17.81 -19.25
N SER A 51 11.52 17.89 -18.98
CA SER A 51 12.25 16.76 -18.38
C SER A 51 12.18 16.81 -16.86
N PRO A 52 12.09 15.67 -16.15
CA PRO A 52 12.17 15.66 -14.71
C PRO A 52 13.57 16.12 -14.25
N PRO A 53 13.71 16.66 -13.03
CA PRO A 53 15.02 16.90 -12.44
C PRO A 53 15.80 15.59 -12.35
N THR A 54 17.12 15.67 -12.42
CA THR A 54 17.99 14.51 -12.21
C THR A 54 18.40 14.38 -10.76
N ARG A 55 18.93 13.21 -10.38
CA ARG A 55 19.50 13.00 -9.06
C ARG A 55 20.59 14.02 -8.73
N ASN A 56 21.40 14.41 -9.72
CA ASN A 56 22.45 15.41 -9.53
C ASN A 56 21.87 16.79 -9.16
N ASP A 57 20.72 17.15 -9.72
CA ASP A 57 20.04 18.41 -9.41
C ASP A 57 19.56 18.45 -7.96
N SER A 58 19.00 17.34 -7.45
CA SER A 58 18.64 17.22 -6.03
C SER A 58 19.87 17.37 -5.11
N VAL A 59 20.99 16.74 -5.46
CA VAL A 59 22.25 16.84 -4.70
C VAL A 59 22.77 18.28 -4.69
N ASN A 60 22.74 18.96 -5.85
CA ASN A 60 23.17 20.35 -5.97
C ASN A 60 22.29 21.30 -5.13
N LEU A 61 20.97 21.13 -5.17
CA LEU A 61 20.04 21.89 -4.35
C LEU A 61 20.36 21.72 -2.86
N VAL A 62 20.49 20.47 -2.39
CA VAL A 62 20.77 20.18 -0.97
C VAL A 62 22.12 20.75 -0.55
N ARG A 63 23.15 20.60 -1.38
CA ARG A 63 24.48 21.16 -1.11
C ARG A 63 24.45 22.67 -0.99
N THR A 64 23.72 23.36 -1.88
CA THR A 64 23.58 24.81 -1.82
C THR A 64 22.84 25.27 -0.56
N ILE A 65 21.75 24.59 -0.19
CA ILE A 65 21.04 24.89 1.06
C ILE A 65 21.96 24.71 2.27
N SER A 66 22.69 23.60 2.35
CA SER A 66 23.65 23.33 3.43
C SER A 66 24.71 24.43 3.52
N SER A 67 25.33 24.78 2.38
CA SER A 67 26.39 25.80 2.34
C SER A 67 25.89 27.17 2.80
N GLU A 68 24.67 27.56 2.43
CA GLU A 68 24.11 28.85 2.82
C GLU A 68 23.75 28.87 4.31
N LEU A 69 23.23 27.77 4.86
CA LEU A 69 23.00 27.63 6.31
C LEU A 69 24.33 27.68 7.09
N ASP A 70 25.38 27.02 6.61
CA ASP A 70 26.70 27.05 7.22
C ASP A 70 27.31 28.45 7.24
N THR A 71 27.12 29.22 6.16
CA THR A 71 27.62 30.61 6.12
C THR A 71 26.97 31.51 7.16
N ALA A 72 25.75 31.20 7.60
CA ALA A 72 25.02 31.97 8.61
C ALA A 72 25.18 31.42 10.03
N LYS A 73 25.89 30.30 10.21
CA LYS A 73 25.96 29.55 11.49
C LYS A 73 26.52 30.36 12.67
N PHE A 74 27.28 31.42 12.39
CA PHE A 74 27.89 32.28 13.40
C PHE A 74 26.92 33.26 14.10
N ASP A 75 25.77 33.57 13.49
CA ASP A 75 24.76 34.46 14.08
C ASP A 75 23.36 33.82 14.03
N ALA A 76 22.72 33.67 15.20
CA ALA A 76 21.44 32.98 15.31
C ALA A 76 20.27 33.73 14.64
N GLY A 77 20.34 35.07 14.53
CA GLY A 77 19.32 35.88 13.86
C GLY A 77 19.39 35.72 12.35
N LEU A 78 20.60 35.83 11.80
CA LEU A 78 20.88 35.60 10.38
C LEU A 78 20.55 34.17 9.98
N LEU A 79 20.95 33.17 10.79
CA LEU A 79 20.65 31.75 10.54
C LEU A 79 19.14 31.50 10.48
N ARG A 80 18.36 32.13 11.36
CA ARG A 80 16.89 32.06 11.32
C ARG A 80 16.32 32.62 10.01
N SER A 81 16.87 33.73 9.52
CA SER A 81 16.44 34.34 8.25
C SER A 81 16.84 33.50 7.04
N VAL A 82 18.05 32.91 7.03
CA VAL A 82 18.50 31.99 5.97
C VAL A 82 17.71 30.70 5.97
N ALA A 83 17.37 30.13 7.14
CA ALA A 83 16.49 28.96 7.24
C ALA A 83 15.10 29.23 6.61
N LYS A 84 14.53 30.42 6.82
CA LYS A 84 13.28 30.83 6.14
C LYS A 84 13.44 30.93 4.62
N ASN A 85 14.61 31.36 4.13
CA ASN A 85 14.90 31.36 2.70
C ASN A 85 15.05 29.94 2.13
N ALA A 86 15.67 29.03 2.88
CA ALA A 86 15.73 27.61 2.52
C ALA A 86 14.32 27.01 2.37
N VAL A 87 13.38 27.33 3.28
CA VAL A 87 11.97 26.94 3.14
C VAL A 87 11.36 27.47 1.83
N LYS A 88 11.60 28.74 1.47
CA LYS A 88 11.12 29.29 0.19
C LYS A 88 11.70 28.55 -1.02
N ALA A 89 12.98 28.20 -0.98
CA ALA A 89 13.65 27.41 -2.03
C ALA A 89 13.02 26.02 -2.16
N LEU A 90 12.76 25.33 -1.05
CA LEU A 90 12.04 24.05 -1.06
C LEU A 90 10.63 24.19 -1.61
N ASN A 91 9.91 25.26 -1.24
CA ASN A 91 8.58 25.53 -1.78
C ASN A 91 8.62 25.74 -3.30
N LEU A 92 9.59 26.50 -3.82
CA LEU A 92 9.74 26.71 -5.26
C LEU A 92 10.06 25.39 -5.98
N TYR A 93 10.97 24.58 -5.44
CA TYR A 93 11.31 23.27 -6.00
C TYR A 93 10.07 22.37 -6.09
N ARG A 94 9.25 22.32 -5.03
CA ARG A 94 8.00 21.57 -5.00
C ARG A 94 7.00 22.07 -6.05
N VAL A 95 6.79 23.37 -6.15
CA VAL A 95 5.87 23.96 -7.15
C VAL A 95 6.30 23.59 -8.58
N LYS A 96 7.60 23.56 -8.86
CA LYS A 96 8.10 23.14 -10.18
C LYS A 96 7.92 21.64 -10.42
N CYS A 97 8.17 20.79 -9.41
CA CYS A 97 7.87 19.36 -9.49
C CYS A 97 6.38 19.10 -9.74
N ASP A 98 5.51 19.82 -9.03
CA ASP A 98 4.05 19.72 -9.15
C ASP A 98 3.57 20.01 -10.57
N GLY A 99 4.13 21.05 -11.20
CA GLY A 99 3.85 21.39 -12.60
C GLY A 99 4.31 20.37 -13.65
N LEU A 100 5.08 19.35 -13.27
CA LEU A 100 5.52 18.26 -14.14
C LEU A 100 4.78 16.94 -13.91
N ILE A 101 3.90 16.86 -12.90
CA ILE A 101 3.18 15.64 -12.59
C ILE A 101 2.31 15.24 -13.79
N ALA A 102 2.51 14.02 -14.27
CA ALA A 102 1.67 13.46 -15.32
C ALA A 102 0.40 12.87 -14.70
N THR A 103 -0.76 13.38 -15.10
CA THR A 103 -2.08 12.94 -14.62
C THR A 103 -2.90 12.21 -15.68
N ASP A 104 -2.30 11.96 -16.85
CA ASP A 104 -2.99 11.29 -17.95
C ASP A 104 -3.11 9.77 -17.68
N PRO A 105 -4.08 9.06 -18.31
CA PRO A 105 -4.28 7.63 -18.06
C PRO A 105 -3.04 6.76 -18.32
N SER A 106 -2.12 7.18 -19.20
CA SER A 106 -0.88 6.43 -19.47
C SER A 106 0.13 6.51 -18.32
N ALA A 107 -0.03 7.47 -17.41
CA ALA A 107 0.74 7.55 -16.16
C ALA A 107 0.43 6.37 -15.22
N TYR A 108 -0.75 5.76 -15.35
CA TYR A 108 -1.22 4.69 -14.48
C TYR A 108 -1.19 3.32 -15.16
N GLN A 109 -1.07 3.21 -16.48
CA GLN A 109 -1.18 1.94 -17.19
C GLN A 109 -0.05 0.92 -16.86
N ILE A 110 -0.30 -0.01 -15.94
CA ILE A 110 0.69 -1.02 -15.52
C ILE A 110 0.71 -2.21 -16.48
N ILE A 111 -0.44 -2.58 -17.05
CA ILE A 111 -0.56 -3.76 -17.91
C ILE A 111 -0.53 -3.31 -19.38
N GLY A 112 0.61 -3.53 -20.03
CA GLY A 112 0.77 -3.32 -21.47
C GLY A 112 1.97 -4.09 -22.02
N PRO A 113 1.94 -4.53 -23.29
CA PRO A 113 3.12 -5.03 -23.96
C PRO A 113 4.02 -3.82 -24.32
N GLY A 114 4.96 -3.47 -23.44
CA GLY A 114 5.91 -2.39 -23.72
C GLY A 114 6.74 -1.96 -22.52
N PRO A 115 7.78 -1.13 -22.75
CA PRO A 115 8.45 -0.40 -21.68
C PRO A 115 7.49 0.60 -21.01
N MET A 116 7.86 1.11 -19.84
CA MET A 116 7.09 2.14 -19.14
C MET A 116 6.82 3.35 -20.04
N SER A 117 5.63 3.94 -19.89
CA SER A 117 5.30 5.17 -20.59
C SER A 117 6.21 6.33 -20.14
N ASN A 118 6.31 7.36 -20.97
CA ASN A 118 7.02 8.58 -20.60
C ASN A 118 6.38 9.25 -19.37
N SER A 119 5.04 9.21 -19.26
CA SER A 119 4.28 9.73 -18.13
C SER A 119 4.56 8.98 -16.82
N GLN A 120 4.67 7.65 -16.88
CA GLN A 120 5.11 6.84 -15.74
C GLN A 120 6.54 7.20 -15.35
N THR A 121 7.45 7.18 -16.31
CA THR A 121 8.86 7.49 -16.08
C THR A 121 9.01 8.86 -15.42
N MET A 122 8.26 9.87 -15.87
CA MET A 122 8.20 11.19 -15.25
C MET A 122 7.83 11.12 -13.77
N ASN A 123 6.68 10.52 -13.44
CA ASN A 123 6.19 10.44 -12.06
C ASN A 123 7.15 9.69 -11.14
N PHE A 124 7.74 8.58 -11.62
CA PHE A 124 8.72 7.83 -10.84
C PHE A 124 10.02 8.60 -10.59
N GLU A 125 10.54 9.31 -11.59
CA GLU A 125 11.70 10.18 -11.39
C GLU A 125 11.39 11.32 -10.41
N LEU A 126 10.19 11.93 -10.49
CA LEU A 126 9.76 12.94 -9.52
C LEU A 126 9.71 12.37 -8.09
N ILE A 127 9.10 11.20 -7.90
CA ILE A 127 9.06 10.52 -6.59
C ILE A 127 10.47 10.29 -6.04
N ASN A 128 11.36 9.73 -6.85
CA ASN A 128 12.73 9.42 -6.44
C ASN A 128 13.51 10.68 -6.03
N ASN A 129 13.41 11.75 -6.81
CA ASN A 129 14.11 13.00 -6.52
C ASN A 129 13.51 13.74 -5.32
N LEU A 130 12.19 13.76 -5.16
CA LEU A 130 11.52 14.32 -3.98
C LEU A 130 11.92 13.56 -2.71
N TYR A 131 11.95 12.23 -2.77
CA TYR A 131 12.39 11.39 -1.66
C TYR A 131 13.86 11.62 -1.30
N ALA A 132 14.75 11.63 -2.29
CA ALA A 132 16.17 11.87 -2.08
C ALA A 132 16.44 13.25 -1.47
N THR A 133 15.71 14.28 -1.93
CA THR A 133 15.78 15.64 -1.38
C THR A 133 15.30 15.67 0.07
N TYR A 134 14.14 15.07 0.35
CA TYR A 134 13.59 14.96 1.70
C TYR A 134 14.58 14.31 2.67
N GLN A 135 15.13 13.13 2.33
CA GLN A 135 16.06 12.41 3.20
C GLN A 135 17.36 13.19 3.43
N SER A 136 17.91 13.78 2.36
CA SER A 136 19.21 14.46 2.44
C SER A 136 19.12 15.74 3.26
N ILE A 137 18.01 16.48 3.20
CA ILE A 137 17.84 17.69 4.03
C ILE A 137 17.68 17.33 5.49
N TRP A 138 16.91 16.29 5.83
CA TRP A 138 16.82 15.82 7.21
C TRP A 138 18.20 15.46 7.77
N LYS A 139 19.03 14.80 6.97
CA LYS A 139 20.41 14.49 7.35
C LYS A 139 21.25 15.76 7.58
N VAL A 140 21.12 16.77 6.72
CA VAL A 140 21.80 18.07 6.92
C VAL A 140 21.35 18.74 8.22
N LEU A 141 20.05 18.68 8.52
CA LEU A 141 19.47 19.31 9.71
C LEU A 141 19.96 18.72 11.04
N GLU A 142 20.48 17.48 11.06
CA GLU A 142 21.10 16.87 12.24
C GLU A 142 22.30 17.67 12.78
N GLU A 143 22.95 18.47 11.93
CA GLU A 143 24.13 19.29 12.29
C GLU A 143 23.78 20.73 12.75
N PHE A 144 22.49 21.06 12.80
CA PHE A 144 21.99 22.40 13.13
C PHE A 144 21.18 22.43 14.45
N PRO A 145 21.07 23.61 15.10
CA PRO A 145 20.27 23.74 16.31
C PRO A 145 18.78 23.49 16.08
N GLU A 146 18.07 23.02 17.11
CA GLU A 146 16.64 22.65 17.06
C GLU A 146 15.73 23.73 16.47
N PHE A 147 16.00 25.01 16.75
CA PHE A 147 15.17 26.09 16.20
C PHE A 147 15.23 26.19 14.67
N VAL A 148 16.33 25.75 14.03
CA VAL A 148 16.45 25.68 12.57
C VAL A 148 15.62 24.53 12.04
N VAL A 149 15.68 23.38 12.72
CA VAL A 149 14.86 22.19 12.42
C VAL A 149 13.38 22.57 12.44
N GLU A 150 12.92 23.26 13.48
CA GLU A 150 11.54 23.71 13.61
C GLU A 150 11.11 24.66 12.47
N ILE A 151 11.97 25.58 12.05
CA ILE A 151 11.66 26.50 10.94
C ILE A 151 11.56 25.72 9.62
N MET A 152 12.46 24.77 9.39
CA MET A 152 12.55 24.05 8.13
C MET A 152 11.59 22.86 8.02
N ARG A 153 11.06 22.36 9.14
CA ARG A 153 10.16 21.20 9.24
C ARG A 153 9.06 21.22 8.19
N ASP A 154 8.28 22.30 8.10
CA ASP A 154 7.17 22.41 7.13
C ASP A 154 7.64 22.43 5.67
N GLY A 155 8.81 23.02 5.41
CA GLY A 155 9.44 23.03 4.09
C GLY A 155 9.86 21.64 3.64
N VAL A 156 10.50 20.89 4.54
CA VAL A 156 10.96 19.52 4.26
C VAL A 156 9.78 18.56 4.17
N GLU A 157 8.84 18.66 5.11
CA GLU A 157 7.69 17.77 5.19
C GLU A 157 6.71 17.95 4.02
N GLY A 158 6.55 19.16 3.51
CA GLY A 158 5.77 19.34 2.28
C GLY A 158 6.40 18.68 1.04
N THR A 159 7.72 18.46 1.01
CA THR A 159 8.37 17.68 -0.06
C THR A 159 7.95 16.21 0.01
N ARG A 160 7.87 15.66 1.22
CA ARG A 160 7.35 14.30 1.45
C ARG A 160 5.86 14.20 1.08
N LYS A 161 5.06 15.20 1.44
CA LYS A 161 3.63 15.24 1.09
C LYS A 161 3.41 15.23 -0.43
N LEU A 162 4.18 16.02 -1.19
CA LEU A 162 4.10 16.02 -2.65
C LEU A 162 4.54 14.66 -3.24
N MET A 163 5.59 14.05 -2.69
CA MET A 163 6.01 12.71 -3.11
C MET A 163 4.89 11.68 -2.90
N LEU A 164 4.22 11.70 -1.74
CA LEU A 164 3.10 10.80 -1.46
C LEU A 164 1.90 11.06 -2.38
N LEU A 165 1.58 12.32 -2.66
CA LEU A 165 0.52 12.69 -3.60
C LEU A 165 0.70 12.02 -4.98
N ILE A 166 1.94 11.87 -5.43
CA ILE A 166 2.26 11.21 -6.71
C ILE A 166 2.27 9.68 -6.54
N ALA A 167 2.79 9.16 -5.43
CA ALA A 167 2.99 7.73 -5.20
C ALA A 167 1.72 6.96 -4.83
N GLU A 168 0.80 7.57 -4.07
CA GLU A 168 -0.44 6.92 -3.59
C GLU A 168 -1.34 6.47 -4.75
N PRO A 169 -1.71 7.32 -5.74
CA PRO A 169 -2.56 6.88 -6.84
C PRO A 169 -1.93 5.78 -7.71
N LEU A 170 -0.59 5.78 -7.83
CA LEU A 170 0.13 4.70 -8.51
C LEU A 170 0.01 3.38 -7.74
N THR A 171 0.13 3.44 -6.42
CA THR A 171 0.00 2.28 -5.53
C THR A 171 -1.42 1.72 -5.58
N ASP A 172 -2.43 2.58 -5.50
CA ASP A 172 -3.85 2.18 -5.57
C ASP A 172 -4.20 1.55 -6.92
N HIS A 173 -3.66 2.09 -8.02
CA HIS A 173 -3.87 1.49 -9.34
C HIS A 173 -3.16 0.14 -9.48
N ILE A 174 -1.95 -0.01 -8.93
CA ILE A 174 -1.26 -1.31 -8.83
C ILE A 174 -2.12 -2.33 -8.09
N ILE A 175 -2.68 -1.94 -6.95
CA ILE A 175 -3.56 -2.79 -6.15
C ILE A 175 -4.78 -3.19 -6.98
N THR A 176 -5.50 -2.22 -7.57
CA THR A 176 -6.72 -2.46 -8.34
C THR A 176 -6.50 -3.45 -9.50
N GLU A 177 -5.42 -3.28 -10.25
CA GLU A 177 -5.08 -4.18 -11.36
C GLU A 177 -4.71 -5.59 -10.87
N LEU A 178 -3.99 -5.69 -9.76
CA LEU A 178 -3.67 -6.96 -9.13
C LEU A 178 -4.91 -7.70 -8.62
N GLU A 179 -5.85 -6.98 -8.02
CA GLU A 179 -7.14 -7.53 -7.60
C GLU A 179 -7.92 -8.08 -8.80
N ALA A 180 -7.94 -7.34 -9.92
CA ALA A 180 -8.56 -7.79 -11.16
C ALA A 180 -7.90 -9.07 -11.72
N VAL A 181 -6.60 -9.26 -11.51
CA VAL A 181 -5.91 -10.52 -11.84
C VAL A 181 -6.36 -11.65 -10.91
N VAL A 182 -6.43 -11.42 -9.60
CA VAL A 182 -6.88 -12.43 -8.63
C VAL A 182 -8.34 -12.84 -8.88
N LEU A 183 -9.21 -11.89 -9.22
CA LEU A 183 -10.62 -12.16 -9.54
C LEU A 183 -10.83 -13.13 -10.70
N LYS A 184 -9.82 -13.34 -11.56
CA LYS A 184 -9.88 -14.35 -12.63
C LYS A 184 -9.99 -15.77 -12.10
N ILE A 185 -9.69 -16.01 -10.81
CA ILE A 185 -9.88 -17.29 -10.13
C ILE A 185 -11.31 -17.83 -10.34
N HIS A 186 -12.34 -16.98 -10.32
CA HIS A 186 -13.74 -17.41 -10.47
C HIS A 186 -14.13 -17.80 -11.90
N ARG A 187 -13.31 -17.48 -12.89
CA ARG A 187 -13.51 -17.90 -14.28
C ARG A 187 -12.98 -19.31 -14.55
N GLU A 188 -12.26 -19.88 -13.59
CA GLU A 188 -11.63 -21.18 -13.75
C GLU A 188 -12.49 -22.32 -13.21
N ASP A 189 -12.29 -23.49 -13.81
CA ASP A 189 -13.02 -24.69 -13.47
C ASP A 189 -12.26 -25.50 -12.40
N PHE A 190 -12.61 -25.27 -11.14
CA PHE A 190 -12.09 -26.01 -9.97
C PHE A 190 -12.81 -27.34 -9.71
N SER A 191 -13.71 -27.76 -10.60
CA SER A 191 -14.42 -29.05 -10.46
C SER A 191 -13.65 -30.24 -11.03
N ARG A 192 -12.69 -30.01 -11.93
CA ARG A 192 -12.06 -31.08 -12.73
C ARG A 192 -11.24 -32.06 -11.88
N THR A 193 -11.32 -33.35 -12.24
CA THR A 193 -10.59 -34.45 -11.60
C THR A 193 -9.10 -34.44 -11.94
N HIS A 194 -8.27 -35.00 -11.06
CA HIS A 194 -6.80 -35.06 -11.14
C HIS A 194 -6.25 -35.50 -12.52
N VAL A 195 -6.94 -36.40 -13.21
CA VAL A 195 -6.54 -36.95 -14.52
C VAL A 195 -6.58 -35.90 -15.63
N HIS A 196 -7.57 -35.00 -15.61
CA HIS A 196 -7.67 -33.91 -16.60
C HIS A 196 -6.64 -32.80 -16.36
N LEU A 197 -6.15 -32.67 -15.13
CA LEU A 197 -5.11 -31.70 -14.75
C LEU A 197 -3.69 -32.21 -15.05
N LEU A 198 -3.48 -33.53 -15.02
CA LEU A 198 -2.19 -34.17 -15.36
C LEU A 198 -1.94 -34.23 -16.87
N LEU A 199 -2.99 -34.41 -17.68
CA LEU A 199 -2.88 -34.51 -19.16
C LEU A 199 -2.68 -33.16 -19.86
N ARG A 200 -3.02 -32.06 -19.19
CA ARG A 200 -2.64 -30.72 -19.64
C ARG A 200 -1.29 -30.42 -19.00
N GLN A 201 -0.21 -30.68 -19.74
CA GLN A 201 1.14 -30.23 -19.38
C GLN A 201 1.04 -28.82 -18.77
N LEU A 202 1.72 -28.66 -17.64
CA LEU A 202 1.83 -27.46 -16.81
C LEU A 202 2.11 -26.22 -17.67
N ASP A 203 1.10 -25.67 -18.33
CA ASP A 203 1.10 -24.27 -18.72
C ASP A 203 1.14 -23.52 -17.40
N PRO A 204 2.21 -22.78 -17.08
CA PRO A 204 2.24 -21.98 -15.89
C PRO A 204 1.06 -21.00 -15.95
N HIS A 205 0.11 -21.23 -15.05
CA HIS A 205 -1.08 -20.46 -14.71
C HIS A 205 -1.03 -18.97 -15.11
N PRO A 206 -2.16 -18.34 -15.47
CA PRO A 206 -2.23 -16.88 -15.54
C PRO A 206 -1.89 -16.17 -14.22
N VAL A 207 -2.01 -16.85 -13.07
CA VAL A 207 -1.53 -16.38 -11.75
C VAL A 207 0.01 -16.41 -11.67
N VAL A 208 0.68 -17.29 -12.44
CA VAL A 208 2.14 -17.31 -12.63
C VAL A 208 2.64 -16.14 -13.47
N LYS A 209 1.78 -15.56 -14.32
CA LYS A 209 2.02 -14.26 -14.93
C LYS A 209 1.57 -13.14 -13.99
N LEU A 210 2.04 -13.17 -12.74
CA LEU A 210 2.33 -11.98 -11.93
C LEU A 210 3.42 -11.13 -12.63
N ARG A 211 3.18 -10.77 -13.91
CA ARG A 211 3.91 -9.71 -14.61
C ARG A 211 3.80 -8.40 -13.83
N ALA A 212 2.74 -8.24 -13.04
CA ALA A 212 2.58 -7.15 -12.10
C ALA A 212 3.69 -7.13 -11.02
N ILE A 213 4.19 -8.27 -10.53
CA ILE A 213 5.35 -8.29 -9.61
C ILE A 213 6.64 -7.89 -10.33
N THR A 214 6.81 -8.26 -11.61
CA THR A 214 7.91 -7.72 -12.43
C THR A 214 7.78 -6.24 -12.78
N LEU A 215 6.60 -5.62 -12.64
CA LEU A 215 6.40 -4.18 -12.77
C LEU A 215 6.65 -3.45 -11.44
N ILE A 216 6.32 -4.07 -10.30
CA ILE A 216 6.66 -3.53 -8.97
C ILE A 216 8.19 -3.56 -8.73
N ARG A 217 8.88 -4.52 -9.37
CA ARG A 217 10.33 -4.78 -9.33
C ARG A 217 11.28 -3.60 -9.59
N SER A 218 10.80 -2.39 -9.88
CA SER A 218 11.72 -1.30 -10.22
C SER A 218 11.72 -0.06 -9.32
N LYS A 219 10.62 0.46 -8.76
CA LYS A 219 10.68 1.81 -8.15
C LYS A 219 9.69 2.13 -7.02
N THR A 220 8.98 1.15 -6.45
CA THR A 220 8.09 1.42 -5.29
C THR A 220 8.89 1.45 -3.98
N GLY A 221 8.54 2.36 -3.07
CA GLY A 221 9.17 2.44 -1.75
C GLY A 221 8.73 1.29 -0.82
N PRO A 222 9.48 1.01 0.27
CA PRO A 222 9.20 -0.13 1.17
C PRO A 222 7.78 -0.14 1.74
N ALA A 223 7.23 1.04 2.06
CA ALA A 223 5.87 1.19 2.58
C ALA A 223 4.81 0.76 1.56
N ALA A 224 4.94 1.21 0.30
CA ALA A 224 4.04 0.83 -0.78
C ALA A 224 4.14 -0.67 -1.09
N THR A 225 5.37 -1.22 -1.13
CA THR A 225 5.59 -2.66 -1.30
C THR A 225 4.88 -3.48 -0.23
N LYS A 226 4.98 -3.06 1.03
CA LYS A 226 4.31 -3.71 2.15
C LYS A 226 2.79 -3.65 2.00
N GLN A 227 2.23 -2.48 1.70
CA GLN A 227 0.79 -2.30 1.49
C GLN A 227 0.25 -3.18 0.36
N ILE A 228 0.93 -3.20 -0.79
CA ILE A 228 0.56 -4.04 -1.94
C ILE A 228 0.58 -5.52 -1.55
N ALA A 229 1.63 -5.97 -0.84
CA ALA A 229 1.75 -7.37 -0.41
C ALA A 229 0.65 -7.78 0.57
N GLN A 230 0.36 -6.96 1.58
CA GLN A 230 -0.73 -7.22 2.54
C GLN A 230 -2.08 -7.30 1.84
N ARG A 231 -2.38 -6.34 0.96
CA ARG A 231 -3.65 -6.32 0.24
C ARG A 231 -3.80 -7.52 -0.70
N LEU A 232 -2.74 -7.92 -1.38
CA LEU A 232 -2.73 -9.13 -2.22
C LEU A 232 -3.02 -10.41 -1.44
N LEU A 233 -2.43 -10.56 -0.25
CA LEU A 233 -2.68 -11.71 0.61
C LEU A 233 -4.16 -11.78 1.02
N PHE A 234 -4.72 -10.65 1.47
CA PHE A 234 -6.12 -10.53 1.84
C PHE A 234 -7.06 -10.86 0.67
N VAL A 235 -6.88 -10.20 -0.48
CA VAL A 235 -7.73 -10.43 -1.66
C VAL A 235 -7.64 -11.88 -2.12
N PHE A 236 -6.45 -12.48 -2.10
CA PHE A 236 -6.31 -13.88 -2.48
C PHE A 236 -7.11 -14.80 -1.56
N ILE A 237 -6.95 -14.71 -0.23
CA ILE A 237 -7.68 -15.61 0.70
C ILE A 237 -9.20 -15.37 0.64
N PHE A 238 -9.62 -14.11 0.49
CA PHE A 238 -11.02 -13.74 0.37
C PHE A 238 -11.63 -14.37 -0.88
N GLN A 239 -11.03 -14.15 -2.04
CA GLN A 239 -11.57 -14.67 -3.30
C GLN A 239 -11.47 -16.20 -3.36
N ALA A 240 -10.39 -16.78 -2.86
CA ALA A 240 -10.23 -18.24 -2.75
C ALA A 240 -11.31 -18.89 -1.87
N SER A 241 -11.75 -18.20 -0.81
CA SER A 241 -12.81 -18.70 0.08
C SER A 241 -14.21 -18.73 -0.54
N LEU A 242 -14.40 -18.01 -1.66
CA LEU A 242 -15.66 -17.94 -2.40
C LEU A 242 -15.73 -18.92 -3.60
N VAL A 243 -14.61 -19.58 -3.93
CA VAL A 243 -14.53 -20.48 -5.10
C VAL A 243 -15.45 -21.69 -4.94
N ARG A 244 -16.41 -21.82 -5.86
CA ARG A 244 -17.35 -22.95 -5.93
C ARG A 244 -17.75 -23.24 -7.37
N PRO A 245 -17.77 -24.51 -7.82
CA PRO A 245 -17.46 -25.77 -7.11
C PRO A 245 -15.96 -26.00 -6.87
N LEU A 246 -15.61 -26.72 -5.79
CA LEU A 246 -14.22 -26.97 -5.39
C LEU A 246 -13.98 -28.48 -5.15
N SER A 247 -13.32 -29.16 -6.09
CA SER A 247 -12.94 -30.59 -5.99
C SER A 247 -11.60 -30.78 -5.27
N GLU A 248 -11.26 -31.99 -4.82
CA GLU A 248 -9.95 -32.25 -4.19
C GLU A 248 -8.75 -31.89 -5.07
N ALA A 249 -8.88 -32.07 -6.38
CA ALA A 249 -7.83 -31.66 -7.31
C ALA A 249 -7.78 -30.13 -7.47
N GLY A 250 -8.94 -29.45 -7.42
CA GLY A 250 -9.02 -27.99 -7.35
C GLY A 250 -8.40 -27.43 -6.06
N LYS A 251 -8.55 -28.13 -4.94
CA LYS A 251 -7.91 -27.78 -3.65
C LYS A 251 -6.39 -27.82 -3.73
N LEU A 252 -5.83 -28.89 -4.31
CA LEU A 252 -4.38 -29.02 -4.52
C LEU A 252 -3.84 -27.96 -5.48
N LYS A 253 -4.59 -27.64 -6.53
CA LYS A 253 -4.27 -26.56 -7.47
C LYS A 253 -4.18 -25.21 -6.75
N LEU A 254 -5.17 -24.89 -5.92
CA LEU A 254 -5.20 -23.67 -5.11
C LEU A 254 -3.98 -23.58 -4.16
N THR A 255 -3.61 -24.67 -3.49
CA THR A 255 -2.39 -24.73 -2.66
C THR A 255 -1.12 -24.48 -3.48
N GLY A 256 -1.08 -24.93 -4.73
CA GLY A 256 -0.02 -24.64 -5.69
C GLY A 256 0.09 -23.13 -5.97
N ASP A 257 -1.03 -22.51 -6.35
CA ASP A 257 -1.11 -21.07 -6.62
C ASP A 257 -0.71 -20.23 -5.39
N MET A 258 -1.13 -20.64 -4.19
CA MET A 258 -0.70 -20.02 -2.93
C MET A 258 0.81 -20.12 -2.71
N THR A 259 1.42 -21.27 -3.04
CA THR A 259 2.87 -21.44 -2.90
C THR A 259 3.65 -20.54 -3.84
N GLN A 260 3.11 -20.33 -5.02
CA GLN A 260 3.69 -19.42 -5.97
C GLN A 260 3.54 -17.95 -5.58
N LEU A 261 2.35 -17.54 -5.13
CA LEU A 261 2.12 -16.19 -4.63
C LEU A 261 3.06 -15.88 -3.46
N GLU A 262 3.18 -16.80 -2.49
CA GLU A 262 4.11 -16.68 -1.37
C GLU A 262 5.56 -16.53 -1.83
N PHE A 263 5.99 -17.33 -2.81
CA PHE A 263 7.34 -17.22 -3.37
C PHE A 263 7.55 -15.85 -4.03
N SER A 264 6.62 -15.39 -4.88
CA SER A 264 6.76 -14.11 -5.57
C SER A 264 6.72 -12.92 -4.61
N LEU A 265 5.88 -12.95 -3.58
CA LEU A 265 5.87 -11.94 -2.52
C LEU A 265 7.17 -11.94 -1.71
N SER A 266 7.77 -13.11 -1.45
CA SER A 266 9.04 -13.17 -0.72
C SER A 266 10.19 -12.50 -1.48
N GLN A 267 10.22 -12.65 -2.81
CA GLN A 267 11.17 -11.93 -3.67
C GLN A 267 10.90 -10.43 -3.63
N LEU A 268 9.63 -10.04 -3.76
CA LEU A 268 9.23 -8.64 -3.81
C LEU A 268 9.59 -7.88 -2.52
N VAL A 269 9.23 -8.40 -1.35
CA VAL A 269 9.52 -7.73 -0.07
C VAL A 269 11.00 -7.82 0.30
N GLY A 270 11.69 -8.88 -0.15
CA GLY A 270 13.11 -9.09 0.08
C GLY A 270 14.01 -8.04 -0.57
N GLU A 271 13.58 -7.44 -1.69
CA GLU A 271 14.30 -6.33 -2.35
C GLU A 271 14.46 -5.10 -1.45
N HIS A 272 13.51 -4.89 -0.53
CA HIS A 272 13.55 -3.81 0.46
C HIS A 272 14.06 -4.25 1.83
N GLY A 273 14.66 -5.44 1.93
CA GLY A 273 15.18 -6.00 3.18
C GLY A 273 14.11 -6.48 4.17
N MET A 274 12.84 -6.56 3.75
CA MET A 274 11.75 -7.08 4.55
C MET A 274 11.64 -8.60 4.41
N LYS A 275 11.10 -9.25 5.43
CA LYS A 275 10.71 -10.67 5.41
C LYS A 275 9.19 -10.79 5.34
N LEU A 276 8.70 -11.95 4.91
CA LEU A 276 7.25 -12.21 4.88
C LEU A 276 6.59 -12.08 6.26
N GLN A 277 7.32 -12.35 7.34
CA GLN A 277 6.80 -12.17 8.70
C GLN A 277 6.49 -10.70 9.03
N ASP A 278 7.14 -9.74 8.36
CA ASP A 278 6.94 -8.31 8.59
C ASP A 278 5.61 -7.80 8.02
N LEU A 279 4.90 -8.65 7.24
CA LEU A 279 3.53 -8.43 6.76
C LEU A 279 2.48 -8.71 7.84
N GLY A 280 2.87 -9.22 9.01
CA GLY A 280 1.99 -9.32 10.19
C GLY A 280 0.81 -10.28 10.02
N GLU A 281 -0.36 -9.84 10.48
CA GLU A 281 -1.59 -10.64 10.54
C GLU A 281 -2.04 -11.15 9.16
N ASP A 282 -1.85 -10.37 8.09
CA ASP A 282 -2.25 -10.76 6.73
C ASP A 282 -1.49 -12.00 6.25
N TYR A 283 -0.19 -12.07 6.55
CA TYR A 283 0.62 -13.24 6.22
C TYR A 283 0.33 -14.40 7.16
N GLN A 284 0.04 -14.15 8.44
CA GLN A 284 -0.41 -15.21 9.36
C GLN A 284 -1.74 -15.81 8.90
N ALA A 285 -2.71 -14.99 8.52
CA ALA A 285 -4.00 -15.41 7.96
C ALA A 285 -3.80 -16.20 6.66
N PHE A 286 -2.95 -15.72 5.75
CA PHE A 286 -2.61 -16.46 4.54
C PHE A 286 -1.95 -17.80 4.85
N ARG A 287 -1.02 -17.83 5.82
CA ARG A 287 -0.37 -19.06 6.27
C ARG A 287 -1.31 -19.98 7.00
N ALA A 288 -2.29 -19.48 7.74
CA ALA A 288 -3.34 -20.27 8.39
C ALA A 288 -4.27 -20.86 7.33
N PHE A 289 -4.68 -20.08 6.33
CA PHE A 289 -5.46 -20.56 5.18
C PHE A 289 -4.67 -21.61 4.40
N LYS A 290 -3.35 -21.41 4.26
CA LYS A 290 -2.42 -22.34 3.61
C LYS A 290 -2.05 -23.55 4.46
N SER A 291 -1.95 -23.44 5.78
CA SER A 291 -1.60 -24.53 6.69
C SER A 291 -2.81 -25.45 6.87
N VAL A 292 -4.01 -24.87 6.90
CA VAL A 292 -5.25 -25.57 6.57
C VAL A 292 -5.14 -26.24 5.19
N ALA A 293 -4.37 -25.71 4.24
CA ALA A 293 -4.13 -26.34 2.93
C ALA A 293 -2.88 -27.24 2.79
N LYS A 294 -2.00 -27.37 3.80
CA LYS A 294 -0.67 -28.02 3.66
C LYS A 294 -0.56 -29.30 4.49
N SER A 295 -0.42 -30.42 3.80
CA SER A 295 -0.07 -31.73 4.38
C SER A 295 1.37 -31.74 4.90
N ILE A 296 1.55 -32.14 6.16
CA ILE A 296 2.81 -32.69 6.67
C ILE A 296 2.67 -34.21 6.60
N LYS A 297 3.71 -34.87 6.05
CA LYS A 297 3.86 -36.31 5.80
C LYS A 297 2.95 -37.20 6.69
N GLY A 298 1.90 -37.75 6.10
CA GLY A 298 1.10 -38.84 6.70
C GLY A 298 -0.30 -38.48 7.18
N HIS A 299 -0.69 -37.20 7.24
CA HIS A 299 -2.05 -36.79 7.60
C HIS A 299 -2.73 -35.94 6.50
N PRO A 300 -4.05 -36.12 6.27
CA PRO A 300 -4.76 -35.51 5.15
C PRO A 300 -4.75 -33.97 5.22
N PRO A 301 -4.75 -33.26 4.07
CA PRO A 301 -4.77 -31.80 4.03
C PRO A 301 -6.10 -31.28 4.57
N LEU A 302 -6.17 -30.06 5.08
CA LEU A 302 -7.30 -29.60 5.89
C LEU A 302 -8.27 -28.65 5.15
N LEU A 303 -8.06 -28.49 3.85
CA LEU A 303 -9.14 -28.42 2.85
C LEU A 303 -10.00 -29.72 2.84
N PHE A 304 -9.53 -30.75 3.56
CA PHE A 304 -10.20 -31.98 3.93
C PHE A 304 -10.39 -32.10 5.46
N LEU A 305 -10.30 -30.97 6.22
CA LEU A 305 -10.66 -30.94 7.65
C LEU A 305 -12.05 -31.48 7.78
N ASP A 306 -12.32 -32.35 8.74
CA ASP A 306 -13.71 -32.58 9.10
C ASP A 306 -14.25 -31.38 9.91
N VAL A 307 -15.56 -31.16 9.90
CA VAL A 307 -16.19 -30.00 10.58
C VAL A 307 -15.79 -29.94 12.07
N THR A 308 -15.50 -31.10 12.66
CA THR A 308 -15.06 -31.28 14.06
C THR A 308 -13.68 -30.70 14.37
N GLN A 309 -12.74 -30.69 13.41
CA GLN A 309 -11.39 -30.15 13.65
C GLN A 309 -11.26 -28.67 13.22
N LEU A 310 -12.25 -28.13 12.50
CA LEU A 310 -12.46 -26.68 12.33
C LEU A 310 -13.02 -26.02 13.60
N ALA A 311 -13.73 -26.77 14.44
CA ALA A 311 -14.20 -26.30 15.74
C ALA A 311 -13.06 -26.07 16.75
N ALA A 312 -11.86 -26.58 16.47
CA ALA A 312 -10.72 -26.41 17.35
C ALA A 312 -10.07 -25.04 17.15
N ALA A 313 -10.21 -24.16 18.15
CA ALA A 313 -9.79 -22.75 18.11
C ALA A 313 -8.32 -22.52 17.70
N HIS A 314 -7.44 -23.50 17.92
CA HIS A 314 -6.02 -23.40 17.55
C HIS A 314 -5.77 -23.38 16.03
N HIS A 315 -6.69 -23.88 15.21
CA HIS A 315 -6.57 -23.87 13.75
C HIS A 315 -7.23 -22.65 13.10
N THR A 316 -8.18 -22.02 13.78
CA THR A 316 -9.03 -20.96 13.20
C THR A 316 -8.75 -19.57 13.78
N SER A 317 -8.03 -19.46 14.90
CA SER A 317 -7.76 -18.19 15.61
C SER A 317 -7.09 -17.12 14.75
N GLN A 318 -6.21 -17.51 13.82
CA GLN A 318 -5.46 -16.59 12.96
C GLN A 318 -6.19 -16.25 11.65
N LEU A 319 -7.36 -16.84 11.40
CA LEU A 319 -8.15 -16.57 10.19
C LEU A 319 -9.20 -15.49 10.45
N PRO A 320 -9.36 -14.53 9.53
CA PRO A 320 -10.48 -13.61 9.54
C PRO A 320 -11.79 -14.40 9.59
N THR A 321 -12.69 -14.02 10.48
CA THR A 321 -13.99 -14.70 10.65
C THR A 321 -14.74 -14.76 9.33
N LEU A 322 -14.68 -13.69 8.53
CA LEU A 322 -15.31 -13.61 7.23
C LEU A 322 -14.87 -14.73 6.27
N VAL A 323 -13.56 -14.95 6.16
CA VAL A 323 -12.96 -16.01 5.33
C VAL A 323 -13.40 -17.40 5.82
N LEU A 324 -13.48 -17.60 7.14
CA LEU A 324 -13.99 -18.84 7.72
C LEU A 324 -15.46 -19.08 7.35
N LEU A 325 -16.30 -18.05 7.46
CA LEU A 325 -17.72 -18.17 7.13
C LEU A 325 -17.93 -18.50 5.65
N HIS A 326 -17.24 -17.82 4.75
CA HIS A 326 -17.27 -18.14 3.32
C HIS A 326 -16.83 -19.57 3.05
N HIS A 327 -15.75 -20.00 3.69
CA HIS A 327 -15.24 -21.36 3.54
C HIS A 327 -16.26 -22.42 4.02
N LEU A 328 -16.92 -22.20 5.16
CA LEU A 328 -17.98 -23.07 5.66
C LEU A 328 -19.19 -23.14 4.70
N ILE A 329 -19.57 -22.02 4.10
CA ILE A 329 -20.65 -21.97 3.09
C ILE A 329 -20.25 -22.78 1.85
N VAL A 330 -19.03 -22.60 1.33
CA VAL A 330 -18.54 -23.34 0.15
C VAL A 330 -18.51 -24.85 0.41
N ARG A 331 -18.18 -25.26 1.64
CA ARG A 331 -18.14 -26.67 2.04
C ARG A 331 -19.51 -27.33 2.15
N SER A 332 -20.58 -26.56 2.31
CA SER A 332 -21.95 -27.09 2.30
C SER A 332 -22.38 -27.54 0.88
N THR A 333 -21.87 -28.70 0.46
CA THR A 333 -22.07 -29.25 -0.89
C THR A 333 -23.15 -30.32 -0.97
N SER A 334 -23.77 -30.69 0.16
CA SER A 334 -24.87 -31.64 0.15
C SER A 334 -26.10 -31.08 -0.60
N PRO A 335 -26.72 -31.83 -1.52
CA PRO A 335 -27.79 -31.36 -2.40
C PRO A 335 -29.07 -30.93 -1.66
N LEU A 336 -29.23 -31.31 -0.39
CA LEU A 336 -30.37 -30.95 0.45
C LEU A 336 -30.10 -29.72 1.36
N THR A 337 -28.84 -29.28 1.48
CA THR A 337 -28.40 -28.32 2.50
C THR A 337 -27.36 -27.32 1.98
N THR A 338 -27.39 -27.02 0.70
CA THR A 338 -26.49 -26.03 0.09
C THR A 338 -26.80 -24.64 0.63
N LEU A 339 -25.88 -24.08 1.41
CA LEU A 339 -25.97 -22.70 1.85
C LEU A 339 -25.62 -21.78 0.67
N PRO A 340 -26.40 -20.71 0.46
CA PRO A 340 -26.15 -19.78 -0.63
C PRO A 340 -25.02 -18.82 -0.25
N LEU A 341 -24.16 -18.49 -1.22
CA LEU A 341 -23.14 -17.46 -1.03
C LEU A 341 -23.79 -16.06 -1.04
N PRO A 342 -23.36 -15.13 -0.19
CA PRO A 342 -24.01 -13.83 -0.04
C PRO A 342 -24.15 -13.06 -1.36
N HIS A 343 -23.09 -13.00 -2.16
CA HIS A 343 -23.09 -12.31 -3.45
C HIS A 343 -24.11 -12.90 -4.44
N LYS A 344 -24.35 -14.22 -4.38
CA LYS A 344 -25.34 -14.88 -5.25
C LYS A 344 -26.78 -14.58 -4.82
N VAL A 345 -27.04 -14.44 -3.53
CA VAL A 345 -28.38 -14.09 -3.00
C VAL A 345 -28.78 -12.69 -3.45
N TYR A 346 -27.85 -11.75 -3.41
CA TYR A 346 -28.08 -10.36 -3.78
C TYR A 346 -27.75 -10.03 -5.24
N SER A 347 -27.44 -11.04 -6.07
CA SER A 347 -27.09 -10.88 -7.49
C SER A 347 -25.95 -9.88 -7.74
N SER A 348 -25.00 -9.77 -6.81
CA SER A 348 -23.80 -8.94 -6.95
C SER A 348 -22.63 -9.74 -7.49
N THR A 349 -21.68 -9.08 -8.16
CA THR A 349 -20.43 -9.75 -8.56
C THR A 349 -19.52 -9.99 -7.34
N GLU A 350 -18.54 -10.87 -7.46
CA GLU A 350 -17.53 -11.13 -6.42
C GLU A 350 -16.68 -9.89 -6.14
N ALA A 351 -16.47 -9.05 -7.16
CA ALA A 351 -15.77 -7.77 -7.05
C ALA A 351 -16.61 -6.75 -6.27
N ASP A 352 -17.90 -6.61 -6.60
CA ASP A 352 -18.81 -5.70 -5.89
C ASP A 352 -19.01 -6.12 -4.44
N TYR A 353 -19.05 -7.42 -4.19
CA TYR A 353 -19.15 -7.95 -2.82
C TYR A 353 -17.90 -7.66 -2.00
N MET A 354 -16.69 -7.82 -2.56
CA MET A 354 -15.45 -7.45 -1.89
C MET A 354 -15.40 -5.96 -1.60
N LYS A 355 -15.77 -5.12 -2.58
CA LYS A 355 -15.84 -3.66 -2.39
C LYS A 355 -16.83 -3.29 -1.29
N TRP A 356 -18.00 -3.93 -1.24
CA TRP A 356 -18.95 -3.73 -0.16
C TRP A 356 -18.37 -4.10 1.20
N VAL A 357 -17.64 -5.23 1.29
CA VAL A 357 -16.96 -5.65 2.54
C VAL A 357 -15.91 -4.62 2.97
N ASP A 358 -15.15 -4.05 2.05
CA ASP A 358 -14.13 -3.03 2.37
C ASP A 358 -14.74 -1.75 2.96
N GLU A 359 -15.98 -1.42 2.58
CA GLU A 359 -16.71 -0.23 3.05
C GLU A 359 -17.45 -0.46 4.38
N HIS A 360 -17.48 -1.70 4.90
CA HIS A 360 -18.27 -2.07 6.08
C HIS A 360 -17.42 -2.69 7.19
N THR A 361 -17.93 -2.61 8.42
CA THR A 361 -17.27 -3.23 9.58
C THR A 361 -17.40 -4.74 9.55
N GLY A 362 -16.49 -5.44 10.25
CA GLY A 362 -16.55 -6.91 10.39
C GLY A 362 -17.89 -7.43 10.93
N VAL A 363 -18.52 -6.68 11.85
CA VAL A 363 -19.84 -6.99 12.41
C VAL A 363 -20.91 -6.97 11.31
N GLN A 364 -20.99 -5.87 10.55
CA GLN A 364 -21.94 -5.70 9.45
C GLN A 364 -21.74 -6.77 8.36
N ALA A 365 -20.48 -7.13 8.06
CA ALA A 365 -20.19 -8.16 7.07
C ALA A 365 -20.65 -9.55 7.53
N VAL A 366 -20.52 -9.87 8.81
CA VAL A 366 -21.03 -11.13 9.39
C VAL A 366 -22.56 -11.15 9.42
N GLU A 367 -23.21 -10.07 9.86
CA GLU A 367 -24.67 -9.92 9.82
C GLU A 367 -25.22 -10.10 8.40
N PHE A 368 -24.54 -9.51 7.41
CA PHE A 368 -24.90 -9.63 6.01
C PHE A 368 -24.84 -11.08 5.53
N ILE A 369 -23.80 -11.84 5.90
CA ILE A 369 -23.69 -13.28 5.59
C ILE A 369 -24.84 -14.06 6.21
N LEU A 370 -25.10 -13.88 7.51
CA LEU A 370 -26.15 -14.60 8.21
C LEU A 370 -27.53 -14.29 7.62
N THR A 371 -27.78 -13.02 7.28
CA THR A 371 -29.00 -12.58 6.61
C THR A 371 -29.12 -13.20 5.22
N ALA A 372 -28.02 -13.24 4.44
CA ALA A 372 -28.02 -13.84 3.12
C ALA A 372 -28.33 -15.33 3.16
N ILE A 373 -27.73 -16.06 4.11
CA ILE A 373 -28.04 -17.48 4.35
C ILE A 373 -29.51 -17.64 4.72
N THR A 374 -30.02 -16.76 5.57
CA THR A 374 -31.40 -16.85 6.06
C THR A 374 -32.43 -16.61 4.95
N LYS A 375 -32.20 -15.61 4.09
CA LYS A 375 -33.08 -15.23 2.98
C LYS A 375 -32.94 -16.16 1.76
N GLY A 376 -31.73 -16.61 1.47
CA GLY A 376 -31.42 -17.37 0.26
C GLY A 376 -31.63 -18.88 0.38
N SER A 377 -31.72 -19.43 1.59
CA SER A 377 -31.98 -20.85 1.80
C SER A 377 -33.47 -21.16 1.60
N LYS A 378 -33.80 -22.11 0.71
CA LYS A 378 -35.17 -22.63 0.55
C LYS A 378 -35.59 -23.65 1.64
N VAL A 379 -34.83 -23.71 2.72
CA VAL A 379 -34.85 -24.77 3.74
C VAL A 379 -35.32 -24.16 5.07
N SER A 380 -36.14 -24.90 5.84
CA SER A 380 -36.64 -24.48 7.15
C SER A 380 -35.48 -24.19 8.12
N GLU A 381 -35.72 -23.36 9.14
CA GLU A 381 -34.73 -23.09 10.20
C GLU A 381 -34.26 -24.36 10.90
N GLU A 382 -35.19 -25.28 11.22
CA GLU A 382 -34.90 -26.56 11.86
C GLU A 382 -33.98 -27.46 11.01
N ASP A 383 -34.11 -27.38 9.69
CA ASP A 383 -33.29 -28.17 8.77
C ASP A 383 -31.92 -27.53 8.52
N ARG A 384 -31.80 -26.20 8.70
CA ARG A 384 -30.51 -25.50 8.70
C ARG A 384 -29.69 -25.83 9.94
N GLU A 385 -30.32 -25.98 11.10
CA GLU A 385 -29.61 -26.36 12.34
C GLU A 385 -29.09 -27.80 12.33
N LYS A 386 -29.60 -28.64 11.44
CA LYS A 386 -29.07 -29.99 11.18
C LYS A 386 -27.77 -29.95 10.35
N VAL A 387 -27.44 -28.81 9.72
CA VAL A 387 -26.21 -28.64 8.93
C VAL A 387 -25.04 -28.38 9.89
N PRO A 388 -24.02 -29.27 9.93
CA PRO A 388 -22.92 -29.13 10.87
C PRO A 388 -22.10 -27.86 10.61
N GLU A 389 -21.94 -27.43 9.35
CA GLU A 389 -21.26 -26.19 8.99
C GLU A 389 -22.02 -24.94 9.47
N TYR A 390 -23.36 -24.96 9.43
CA TYR A 390 -24.19 -23.85 9.91
C TYR A 390 -24.14 -23.72 11.44
N ARG A 391 -24.13 -24.86 12.16
CA ARG A 391 -23.96 -24.87 13.62
C ARG A 391 -22.61 -24.28 14.02
N LEU A 392 -21.54 -24.74 13.38
CA LEU A 392 -20.20 -24.21 13.63
C LEU A 392 -20.11 -22.71 13.33
N MET A 393 -20.76 -22.23 12.27
CA MET A 393 -20.85 -20.79 12.01
C MET A 393 -21.55 -20.04 13.15
N LYS A 394 -22.70 -20.51 13.66
CA LYS A 394 -23.38 -19.88 14.81
C LYS A 394 -22.48 -19.86 16.05
N GLU A 395 -21.75 -20.93 16.32
CA GLU A 395 -20.79 -21.00 17.43
C GLU A 395 -19.64 -19.99 17.28
N LEU A 396 -19.03 -19.90 16.08
CA LEU A 396 -17.96 -18.94 15.80
C LEU A 396 -18.44 -17.50 15.89
N VAL A 397 -19.65 -17.20 15.42
CA VAL A 397 -20.25 -15.86 15.57
C VAL A 397 -20.51 -15.55 17.03
N LYS A 398 -21.02 -16.51 17.82
CA LYS A 398 -21.24 -16.33 19.26
C LYS A 398 -19.96 -16.04 20.03
N GLU A 399 -18.87 -16.71 19.66
CA GLU A 399 -17.57 -16.54 20.30
C GLU A 399 -16.93 -15.19 19.95
N ARG A 400 -16.96 -14.81 18.66
CA ARG A 400 -16.19 -13.65 18.17
C ARG A 400 -16.99 -12.35 18.05
N TYR A 401 -18.31 -12.45 17.95
CA TYR A 401 -19.24 -11.32 17.78
C TYR A 401 -20.50 -11.54 18.63
N PRO A 402 -20.38 -11.61 19.97
CA PRO A 402 -21.49 -11.91 20.86
C PRO A 402 -22.65 -10.89 20.76
N GLU A 403 -22.40 -9.69 20.25
CA GLU A 403 -23.38 -8.64 19.98
C GLU A 403 -24.37 -8.99 18.87
N ILE A 404 -23.99 -9.80 17.87
CA ILE A 404 -24.83 -10.14 16.72
C ILE A 404 -25.97 -11.09 17.10
N LEU A 405 -25.75 -11.95 18.10
CA LEU A 405 -26.71 -12.98 18.53
C LEU A 405 -27.53 -12.57 19.78
N LYS A 406 -27.45 -11.31 20.20
CA LYS A 406 -28.19 -10.76 21.36
C LYS A 406 -29.56 -10.16 21.00
N VAL A 407 -30.03 -10.33 19.77
CA VAL A 407 -31.36 -9.88 19.33
C VAL A 407 -32.29 -11.07 19.17
#